data_AF-A0A968P8H6-F1
#
_entry.id   AF-A0A968P8H6-F1
#
_cell.length_a   1.000
_cell.length_b   1.000
_cell.length_c   1.000
_cell.angle_alpha   90.00
_cell.angle_beta   90.00
_cell.angle_gamma   90.00
#
_symmetry.space_group_name_H-M   'P 1'
#
loop_
_entity.id
_entity.type
_entity.pdbx_description
1 polymer ?
#
loop_
_entity_poly.entity_id
_entity_poly.type
_entity_poly.pdbx_seq_one_letter_code
_entity_poly.pdbx_strand_id
1 'polypeptide(L)'
;MKKHRTTFLSLALLLSVASVSHAAEATPSPELRAFLGCYSIDTGLAGGPTLHLSLVFENSSGDFTGYGQVTQALANPVVLEAKVYGTSHELFILGSPYRVIFGKGYPDFVQPLHSGIGPVLLPILEFSLNTPAPFSIGGQKGELPGKGRFRYRTSMAAEWGPWLDGSVDVVTCPTR
;
A
#
# COMPACT_ATOMS: atom_id res chain seq x y z
N MET A 1 -28.85 84.20 51.11
CA MET A 1 -27.55 83.96 50.44
C MET A 1 -26.67 83.06 51.33
N LYS A 2 -26.52 81.78 50.98
CA LYS A 2 -25.69 80.71 51.60
C LYS A 2 -26.22 79.39 50.99
N LYS A 3 -25.48 78.34 50.69
CA LYS A 3 -24.06 78.03 50.42
C LYS A 3 -24.10 76.50 50.14
N HIS A 4 -23.34 76.01 49.17
CA HIS A 4 -22.91 74.59 49.03
C HIS A 4 -24.01 73.54 48.70
N ARG A 5 -23.75 72.42 48.03
CA ARG A 5 -22.50 71.64 47.89
C ARG A 5 -22.59 70.70 46.67
N THR A 6 -21.44 70.56 46.04
CA THR A 6 -21.04 69.64 44.98
C THR A 6 -21.16 68.18 45.40
N THR A 7 -21.52 67.28 44.47
CA THR A 7 -21.16 65.85 44.58
C THR A 7 -20.92 65.29 43.18
N PHE A 8 -19.67 64.92 42.94
CA PHE A 8 -19.20 64.19 41.76
C PHE A 8 -19.62 62.72 41.89
N LEU A 9 -20.23 62.15 40.84
CA LEU A 9 -20.31 60.70 40.67
C LEU A 9 -19.42 60.32 39.48
N SER A 10 -18.30 59.68 39.79
CA SER A 10 -17.39 59.08 38.82
C SER A 10 -17.94 57.70 38.44
N LEU A 11 -18.38 57.53 37.19
CA LEU A 11 -18.85 56.25 36.68
C LEU A 11 -17.67 55.54 36.00
N ALA A 12 -17.13 54.53 36.66
CA ALA A 12 -16.05 53.69 36.13
C ALA A 12 -16.60 52.77 35.03
N LEU A 13 -16.10 52.95 33.81
CA LEU A 13 -16.40 52.13 32.65
C LEU A 13 -15.53 50.85 32.72
N LEU A 14 -16.13 49.70 33.02
CA LEU A 14 -15.47 48.40 32.95
C LEU A 14 -15.43 47.95 31.47
N LEU A 15 -14.26 48.00 30.84
CA LEU A 15 -14.00 47.31 29.57
C LEU A 15 -13.86 45.81 29.84
N SER A 16 -14.86 45.01 29.46
CA SER A 16 -14.71 43.56 29.34
C SER A 16 -14.05 43.22 28.00
N VAL A 17 -12.82 42.72 28.04
CA VAL A 17 -12.14 42.15 26.86
C VAL A 17 -12.80 40.80 26.57
N ALA A 18 -13.53 40.71 25.45
CA ALA A 18 -14.04 39.44 24.95
C ALA A 18 -12.89 38.67 24.29
N SER A 19 -12.37 37.66 25.00
CA SER A 19 -11.42 36.70 24.44
C SER A 19 -12.14 35.82 23.42
N VAL A 20 -11.96 36.12 22.13
CA VAL A 20 -12.39 35.24 21.03
C VAL A 20 -11.49 34.02 21.07
N SER A 21 -11.98 32.95 21.69
CA SER A 21 -11.33 31.65 21.64
C SER A 21 -11.49 31.11 20.23
N HIS A 22 -10.45 31.20 19.41
CA HIS A 22 -10.34 30.36 18.22
C HIS A 22 -10.28 28.92 18.74
N ALA A 23 -11.41 28.21 18.66
CA ALA A 23 -11.39 26.76 18.70
C ALA A 23 -10.49 26.33 17.54
N ALA A 24 -9.30 25.85 17.87
CA ALA A 24 -8.46 25.15 16.92
C ALA A 24 -9.27 23.93 16.47
N GLU A 25 -9.87 24.04 15.29
CA GLU A 25 -10.48 22.92 14.59
C GLU A 25 -9.36 21.89 14.43
N ALA A 26 -9.47 20.79 15.18
CA ALA A 26 -8.49 19.72 15.15
C ALA A 26 -8.47 19.18 13.72
N THR A 27 -7.47 19.57 12.94
CA THR A 27 -7.19 18.98 11.64
C THR A 27 -7.11 17.48 11.89
N PRO A 28 -8.00 16.64 11.34
CA PRO A 28 -7.89 15.21 11.52
C PRO A 28 -6.50 14.82 10.98
N SER A 29 -5.67 14.26 11.88
CA SER A 29 -4.44 13.59 11.48
C SER A 29 -4.80 12.69 10.30
N PRO A 30 -4.08 12.75 9.17
CA PRO A 30 -4.38 11.87 8.05
C PRO A 30 -4.27 10.44 8.57
N GLU A 31 -5.41 9.81 8.82
CA GLU A 31 -5.46 8.42 9.23
C GLU A 31 -4.80 7.64 8.10
N LEU A 32 -3.61 7.09 8.39
CA LEU A 32 -2.91 6.19 7.50
C LEU A 32 -3.80 4.95 7.31
N ARG A 33 -4.71 5.00 6.35
CA ARG A 33 -5.59 3.89 6.01
C ARG A 33 -4.80 2.90 5.18
N ALA A 34 -4.08 2.01 5.85
CA ALA A 34 -3.47 0.87 5.20
C ALA A 34 -4.57 -0.13 4.82
N PHE A 35 -4.61 -0.56 3.56
CA PHE A 35 -5.46 -1.69 3.16
C PHE A 35 -4.58 -2.89 2.77
N LEU A 36 -5.06 -4.09 3.08
CA LEU A 36 -4.38 -5.34 2.76
C LEU A 36 -5.03 -5.97 1.52
N GLY A 37 -4.22 -6.32 0.52
CA GLY A 37 -4.65 -7.06 -0.66
C GLY A 37 -3.77 -8.29 -0.87
N CYS A 38 -4.40 -9.45 -1.06
CA CYS A 38 -3.69 -10.68 -1.40
C CYS A 38 -4.08 -11.17 -2.79
N TYR A 39 -3.06 -11.52 -3.57
CA TYR A 39 -3.21 -11.87 -4.98
C TYR A 39 -2.46 -13.16 -5.28
N SER A 40 -2.98 -13.94 -6.22
CA SER A 40 -2.28 -15.07 -6.82
C SER A 40 -2.22 -14.89 -8.32
N ILE A 41 -1.04 -15.07 -8.92
CA ILE A 41 -0.84 -15.08 -10.37
C ILE A 41 -0.50 -16.52 -10.79
N ASP A 42 -1.41 -17.15 -11.51
CA ASP A 42 -1.26 -18.52 -12.02
C ASP A 42 -1.01 -18.51 -13.53
N THR A 43 0.01 -19.23 -13.97
CA THR A 43 0.42 -19.28 -15.40
C THR A 43 -0.45 -20.22 -16.25
N GLY A 44 -1.32 -21.02 -15.63
CA GLY A 44 -2.16 -22.02 -16.28
C GLY A 44 -1.39 -23.26 -16.78
N LEU A 45 -0.07 -23.31 -16.56
CA LEU A 45 0.77 -24.43 -16.94
C LEU A 45 0.80 -25.47 -15.83
N ALA A 46 0.59 -26.75 -16.18
CA ALA A 46 0.72 -27.84 -15.22
C ALA A 46 2.15 -27.90 -14.65
N GLY A 47 2.30 -27.77 -13.33
CA GLY A 47 3.61 -27.67 -12.67
C GLY A 47 4.35 -26.34 -12.94
N GLY A 48 3.65 -25.36 -13.50
CA GLY A 48 4.17 -24.02 -13.74
C GLY A 48 4.39 -23.25 -12.45
N PRO A 49 5.17 -22.15 -12.49
CA PRO A 49 5.32 -21.26 -11.35
C PRO A 49 4.03 -20.52 -11.04
N THR A 50 3.78 -20.28 -9.76
CA THR A 50 2.70 -19.44 -9.24
C THR A 50 3.30 -18.37 -8.34
N LEU A 51 2.85 -17.12 -8.47
CA LEU A 51 3.24 -16.03 -7.58
C LEU A 51 2.10 -15.71 -6.62
N HIS A 52 2.37 -15.76 -5.32
CA HIS A 52 1.49 -15.27 -4.26
C HIS A 52 2.02 -13.93 -3.74
N LEU A 53 1.13 -12.96 -3.56
CA LEU A 53 1.46 -11.62 -3.07
C LEU A 53 0.56 -11.28 -1.88
N SER A 54 1.15 -10.74 -0.83
CA SER A 54 0.46 -10.14 0.31
C SER A 54 0.93 -8.69 0.44
N LEU A 55 0.08 -7.75 0.03
CA LEU A 55 0.43 -6.34 -0.17
C LEU A 55 -0.33 -5.45 0.81
N VAL A 56 0.39 -4.55 1.47
CA VAL A 56 -0.12 -3.49 2.33
C VAL A 56 0.06 -2.17 1.60
N PHE A 57 -1.05 -1.54 1.23
CA PHE A 57 -1.05 -0.31 0.45
C PHE A 57 -1.22 0.90 1.35
N GLU A 58 -0.45 1.94 1.07
CA GLU A 58 -0.54 3.24 1.73
C GLU A 58 -1.46 4.16 0.93
N ASN A 59 -2.63 4.49 1.49
CA ASN A 59 -3.72 5.15 0.77
C ASN A 59 -3.37 6.50 0.12
N SER A 60 -2.41 7.24 0.69
CA SER A 60 -2.11 8.61 0.25
C SER A 60 -1.09 8.70 -0.88
N SER A 61 -0.17 7.73 -0.98
CA SER A 61 0.90 7.74 -2.00
C SER A 61 0.64 6.77 -3.13
N GLY A 62 -0.24 5.78 -2.92
CA GLY A 62 -0.40 4.65 -3.83
C GLY A 62 0.75 3.65 -3.72
N ASP A 63 1.71 3.88 -2.83
CA ASP A 63 2.81 2.94 -2.58
C ASP A 63 2.29 1.71 -1.84
N PHE A 64 3.02 0.60 -1.97
CA PHE A 64 2.78 -0.58 -1.15
C PHE A 64 4.07 -1.23 -0.71
N THR A 65 3.96 -1.97 0.39
CA THR A 65 4.97 -2.92 0.86
C THR A 65 4.33 -4.27 1.07
N GLY A 66 5.11 -5.34 1.11
CA GLY A 66 4.52 -6.66 1.32
C GLY A 66 5.49 -7.82 1.20
N TYR A 67 4.92 -8.99 0.97
CA TYR A 67 5.66 -10.22 0.73
C TYR A 67 5.19 -10.87 -0.57
N GLY A 68 6.15 -11.41 -1.33
CA GLY A 68 5.94 -12.21 -2.52
C GLY A 68 6.54 -13.59 -2.35
N GLN A 69 5.82 -14.63 -2.77
CA GLN A 69 6.29 -16.00 -2.77
C GLN A 69 6.04 -16.63 -4.14
N VAL A 70 7.11 -17.05 -4.82
CA VAL A 70 7.01 -17.86 -6.03
C VAL A 70 7.13 -19.32 -5.64
N THR A 71 6.13 -20.12 -6.01
CA THR A 71 6.12 -21.57 -5.81
C THR A 71 6.09 -22.27 -7.17
N GLN A 72 6.64 -23.49 -7.24
CA GLN A 72 6.54 -24.34 -8.42
C GLN A 72 6.39 -25.81 -8.02
N ALA A 73 5.39 -26.49 -8.59
CA ALA A 73 5.12 -27.90 -8.31
C ALA A 73 5.97 -28.83 -9.18
N LEU A 74 7.27 -28.86 -8.93
CA LEU A 74 8.22 -29.81 -9.50
C LEU A 74 8.61 -30.89 -8.48
N ALA A 75 9.27 -31.96 -8.93
CA ALA A 75 9.85 -32.98 -8.05
C ALA A 75 10.78 -32.37 -6.97
N ASN A 76 11.48 -31.28 -7.32
CA ASN A 76 12.16 -30.40 -6.38
C ASN A 76 11.45 -29.04 -6.39
N PRO A 77 10.62 -28.70 -5.39
CA PRO A 77 9.84 -27.49 -5.41
C PRO A 77 10.75 -26.26 -5.32
N VAL A 78 10.53 -25.30 -6.22
CA VAL A 78 11.15 -23.98 -6.11
C VAL A 78 10.28 -23.14 -5.20
N VAL A 79 10.85 -22.65 -4.10
CA VAL A 79 10.23 -21.67 -3.21
C VAL A 79 11.15 -20.47 -3.14
N LEU A 80 10.71 -19.35 -3.69
CA LEU A 80 11.41 -18.07 -3.61
C LEU A 80 10.55 -17.09 -2.82
N GLU A 81 11.12 -16.53 -1.77
CA GLU A 81 10.47 -15.56 -0.92
C GLU A 81 11.18 -14.21 -1.06
N ALA A 82 10.39 -13.14 -1.15
CA ALA A 82 10.89 -11.80 -1.33
C ALA A 82 10.04 -10.79 -0.56
N LYS A 83 10.71 -9.80 0.03
CA LYS A 83 10.02 -8.59 0.50
C LYS A 83 9.78 -7.69 -0.70
N VAL A 84 8.51 -7.31 -0.93
CA VAL A 84 8.11 -6.56 -2.12
C VAL A 84 7.77 -5.11 -1.81
N TYR A 85 8.06 -4.25 -2.77
CA TYR A 85 7.77 -2.82 -2.73
C TYR A 85 7.34 -2.36 -4.12
N GLY A 86 6.51 -1.32 -4.18
CA GLY A 86 6.11 -0.76 -5.46
C GLY A 86 5.02 0.27 -5.35
N THR A 87 4.37 0.53 -6.48
CA THR A 87 3.30 1.52 -6.60
C THR A 87 2.05 0.89 -7.19
N SER A 88 0.92 1.49 -6.86
CA SER A 88 -0.39 1.16 -7.37
C SER A 88 -1.06 2.42 -7.90
N HIS A 89 -1.77 2.26 -9.00
CA HIS A 89 -2.49 3.33 -9.66
C HIS A 89 -3.90 2.86 -9.96
N GLU A 90 -4.88 3.71 -9.67
CA GLU A 90 -6.25 3.50 -10.11
C GLU A 90 -6.47 4.18 -11.46
N LEU A 91 -7.05 3.44 -12.39
CA LEU A 91 -7.35 3.89 -13.74
C LEU A 91 -8.81 3.55 -14.05
N PHE A 92 -9.47 4.38 -14.85
CA PHE A 92 -10.79 4.07 -15.37
C PHE A 92 -10.65 3.50 -16.79
N ILE A 93 -11.01 2.23 -16.97
CA ILE A 93 -10.98 1.55 -18.27
C ILE A 93 -12.42 1.24 -18.65
N LEU A 94 -12.89 1.81 -19.77
CA LEU A 94 -14.25 1.64 -20.28
C LEU A 94 -15.35 1.95 -19.23
N GLY A 95 -15.09 2.92 -18.35
CA GLY A 95 -16.04 3.33 -17.29
C GLY A 95 -15.96 2.51 -15.99
N SER A 96 -15.10 1.49 -15.92
CA SER A 96 -14.88 0.67 -14.73
C SER A 96 -13.54 0.99 -14.05
N PRO A 97 -13.48 1.06 -12.71
CA PRO A 97 -12.24 1.29 -11.99
C PRO A 97 -11.37 0.02 -12.00
N TYR A 98 -10.13 0.17 -12.41
CA TYR A 98 -9.09 -0.86 -12.40
C TYR A 98 -7.91 -0.38 -11.58
N ARG A 99 -7.28 -1.31 -10.88
CA ARG A 99 -6.03 -1.06 -10.15
C ARG A 99 -4.89 -1.75 -10.86
N VAL A 100 -3.88 -0.97 -11.22
CA VAL A 100 -2.63 -1.44 -11.80
C VAL A 100 -1.54 -1.36 -10.75
N ILE A 101 -0.85 -2.46 -10.51
CA ILE A 101 0.14 -2.61 -9.45
C ILE A 101 1.45 -3.03 -10.10
N PHE A 102 2.52 -2.32 -9.79
CA PHE A 102 3.88 -2.62 -10.24
C PHE A 102 4.77 -2.81 -9.03
N GLY A 103 5.54 -3.89 -8.99
CA GLY A 103 6.39 -4.18 -7.84
C GLY A 103 7.68 -4.88 -8.16
N LYS A 104 8.60 -4.75 -7.21
CA LYS A 104 9.88 -5.46 -7.17
C LYS A 104 10.04 -6.14 -5.83
N GLY A 105 10.57 -7.35 -5.83
CA GLY A 105 10.89 -8.12 -4.65
C GLY A 105 12.39 -8.25 -4.45
N TYR A 106 12.83 -8.12 -3.20
CA TYR A 106 14.22 -8.25 -2.78
C TYR A 106 14.34 -9.44 -1.83
N PRO A 107 15.50 -10.12 -1.80
CA PRO A 107 15.74 -11.20 -0.85
C PRO A 107 15.59 -10.67 0.57
N ASP A 108 15.05 -11.48 1.47
CA ASP A 108 15.06 -11.17 2.89
C ASP A 108 16.52 -11.27 3.38
N PHE A 109 17.12 -10.12 3.66
CA PHE A 109 18.53 -10.03 4.05
C PHE A 109 18.63 -9.38 5.42
N VAL A 110 19.17 -10.13 6.36
CA VAL A 110 19.54 -9.62 7.68
C VAL A 110 21.03 -9.28 7.65
N GLN A 111 21.34 -7.98 7.62
CA GLN A 111 22.73 -7.53 7.71
C GLN A 111 23.26 -7.75 9.15
N PRO A 112 24.41 -8.43 9.34
CA PRO A 112 25.03 -8.53 10.66
C PRO A 112 25.40 -7.15 11.20
N LEU A 113 25.16 -6.91 12.49
CA LEU A 113 25.28 -5.63 13.19
C LEU A 113 26.65 -4.93 13.02
N HIS A 114 27.70 -5.68 12.66
CA HIS A 114 29.07 -5.17 12.49
C HIS A 114 29.63 -5.37 11.07
N SER A 115 28.82 -5.80 10.11
CA SER A 115 29.27 -5.82 8.72
C SER A 115 29.16 -4.40 8.17
N GLY A 116 30.27 -3.83 7.69
CA GLY A 116 30.37 -2.41 7.29
C GLY A 116 29.43 -2.00 6.14
N ILE A 117 29.99 -1.55 5.01
CA ILE A 117 29.17 -1.24 3.83
C ILE A 117 28.57 -2.55 3.33
N GLY A 118 27.24 -2.68 3.43
CA GLY A 118 26.51 -3.89 3.05
C GLY A 118 26.47 -4.11 1.53
N PRO A 119 26.21 -5.35 1.09
CA PRO A 119 26.09 -5.64 -0.34
C PRO A 119 24.89 -4.90 -0.93
N VAL A 120 25.03 -4.42 -2.18
CA VAL A 120 23.89 -3.89 -2.93
C VAL A 120 22.94 -5.04 -3.24
N LEU A 121 21.78 -5.05 -2.57
CA LEU A 121 20.74 -6.04 -2.83
C LEU A 121 20.06 -5.71 -4.15
N LEU A 122 20.11 -6.66 -5.07
CA LEU A 122 19.43 -6.54 -6.34
C LEU A 122 18.05 -7.24 -6.26
N PRO A 123 17.03 -6.76 -6.99
CA PRO A 123 15.72 -7.38 -6.98
C PRO A 123 15.78 -8.80 -7.57
N ILE A 124 15.05 -9.72 -6.98
CA ILE A 124 14.94 -11.13 -7.41
C ILE A 124 13.56 -11.47 -8.00
N LEU A 125 12.61 -10.54 -7.88
CA LEU A 125 11.24 -10.65 -8.38
C LEU A 125 10.82 -9.32 -8.99
N GLU A 126 10.14 -9.36 -10.13
CA GLU A 126 9.40 -8.23 -10.68
C GLU A 126 8.02 -8.71 -11.08
N PHE A 127 7.00 -7.88 -10.84
CA PHE A 127 5.64 -8.21 -11.21
C PHE A 127 4.86 -6.96 -11.63
N SER A 128 3.86 -7.20 -12.45
CA SER A 128 2.82 -6.25 -12.80
C SER A 128 1.50 -6.98 -12.82
N LEU A 129 0.47 -6.40 -12.20
CA LEU A 129 -0.87 -6.94 -12.27
C LEU A 129 -1.91 -5.84 -12.43
N ASN A 130 -2.96 -6.19 -13.15
CA ASN A 130 -4.14 -5.39 -13.39
C ASN A 130 -5.32 -6.17 -12.84
N THR A 131 -5.97 -5.62 -11.83
CA THR A 131 -7.17 -6.20 -11.22
C THR A 131 -8.28 -5.17 -11.22
N PRO A 132 -9.56 -5.58 -11.32
CA PRO A 132 -10.67 -4.70 -11.00
C PRO A 132 -10.49 -4.12 -9.58
N ALA A 133 -10.84 -2.86 -9.38
CA ALA A 133 -10.66 -2.23 -8.07
C ALA A 133 -11.51 -2.96 -7.01
N PRO A 134 -11.00 -3.18 -5.78
CA PRO A 134 -11.62 -4.08 -4.79
C PRO A 134 -12.95 -3.58 -4.18
N PHE A 135 -13.49 -2.44 -4.63
CA PHE A 135 -14.68 -1.83 -4.03
C PHE A 135 -16.02 -2.30 -4.62
N SER A 136 -16.02 -3.24 -5.58
CA SER A 136 -17.24 -3.97 -5.92
C SER A 136 -17.50 -5.09 -4.90
N ILE A 137 -17.84 -4.71 -3.66
CA ILE A 137 -18.45 -5.63 -2.69
C ILE A 137 -19.80 -6.06 -3.28
N GLY A 138 -19.80 -7.22 -3.93
CA GLY A 138 -20.93 -7.70 -4.71
C GLY A 138 -20.43 -8.11 -6.08
N GLY A 139 -19.73 -9.25 -6.12
CA GLY A 139 -19.22 -9.85 -7.35
C GLY A 139 -20.32 -9.91 -8.40
N GLN A 140 -20.26 -8.99 -9.37
CA GLN A 140 -21.03 -9.13 -10.57
C GLN A 140 -20.31 -10.16 -11.43
N LYS A 141 -20.91 -11.34 -11.49
CA LYS A 141 -20.55 -12.47 -12.35
C LYS A 141 -20.49 -11.96 -13.80
N GLY A 142 -19.29 -11.63 -14.28
CA GLY A 142 -19.05 -10.95 -15.56
C GLY A 142 -17.81 -10.05 -15.58
N GLU A 143 -17.23 -9.74 -14.42
CA GLU A 143 -16.01 -8.95 -14.31
C GLU A 143 -14.81 -9.70 -14.90
N LEU A 144 -14.07 -9.05 -15.82
CA LEU A 144 -12.94 -9.66 -16.52
C LEU A 144 -11.91 -10.15 -15.49
N PRO A 145 -11.39 -11.38 -15.63
CA PRO A 145 -10.37 -11.89 -14.71
C PRO A 145 -9.16 -10.96 -14.76
N GLY A 146 -8.59 -10.70 -13.58
CA GLY A 146 -7.36 -9.91 -13.49
C GLY A 146 -6.27 -10.55 -14.35
N LYS A 147 -5.37 -9.71 -14.86
CA LYS A 147 -4.22 -10.16 -15.67
C LYS A 147 -2.95 -9.71 -15.01
N GLY A 148 -1.98 -10.60 -14.95
CA GLY A 148 -0.74 -10.35 -14.27
C GLY A 148 0.41 -11.01 -14.99
N ARG A 149 1.60 -10.50 -14.70
CA ARG A 149 2.84 -11.07 -15.18
C ARG A 149 3.91 -10.90 -14.14
N PHE A 150 4.79 -11.88 -14.06
CA PHE A 150 5.94 -11.81 -13.17
C PHE A 150 7.15 -12.47 -13.82
N ARG A 151 8.32 -12.07 -13.34
CA ARG A 151 9.59 -12.74 -13.63
C ARG A 151 10.41 -12.77 -12.36
N TYR A 152 11.25 -13.78 -12.23
CA TYR A 152 12.13 -13.92 -11.09
C TYR A 152 13.48 -14.44 -11.55
N ARG A 153 14.45 -14.33 -10.66
CA ARG A 153 15.75 -14.99 -10.79
C ARG A 153 16.09 -15.65 -9.48
N THR A 154 16.80 -16.76 -9.56
CA THR A 154 17.23 -17.53 -8.39
C THR A 154 18.68 -17.18 -8.06
N SER A 155 19.15 -17.56 -6.88
CA SER A 155 20.57 -17.42 -6.51
C SER A 155 21.51 -18.17 -7.46
N MET A 156 20.99 -19.12 -8.24
CA MET A 156 21.76 -19.93 -9.20
C MET A 156 21.86 -19.28 -10.60
N ALA A 157 21.00 -18.31 -10.92
CA ALA A 157 20.98 -17.66 -12.22
C ALA A 157 21.02 -16.13 -12.06
N ALA A 158 22.12 -15.51 -12.54
CA ALA A 158 22.25 -14.06 -12.51
C ALA A 158 21.26 -13.35 -13.44
N GLU A 159 20.85 -14.03 -14.50
CA GLU A 159 19.93 -13.55 -15.52
C GLU A 159 18.47 -13.67 -15.11
N TRP A 160 17.64 -12.76 -15.63
CA TRP A 160 16.20 -12.82 -15.43
C TRP A 160 15.60 -13.99 -16.21
N GLY A 161 14.67 -14.72 -15.57
CA GLY A 161 13.76 -15.59 -16.30
C GLY A 161 12.86 -14.79 -17.26
N PRO A 162 12.20 -15.48 -18.22
CA PRO A 162 11.22 -14.85 -19.07
C PRO A 162 10.06 -14.28 -18.24
N TRP A 163 9.34 -13.33 -18.83
CA TRP A 163 8.06 -12.91 -18.26
C TRP A 163 7.06 -14.05 -18.38
N LEU A 164 6.43 -14.37 -17.26
CA LEU A 164 5.37 -15.35 -17.15
C LEU A 164 4.05 -14.59 -17.01
N ASP A 165 3.18 -14.71 -17.99
CA ASP A 165 1.84 -14.14 -17.96
C ASP A 165 0.85 -15.11 -17.31
N GLY A 166 -0.15 -14.58 -16.60
CA GLY A 166 -1.10 -15.39 -15.85
C GLY A 166 -2.41 -14.69 -15.54
N SER A 167 -3.38 -15.47 -15.05
CA SER A 167 -4.60 -14.94 -14.44
C SER A 167 -4.32 -14.49 -13.02
N VAL A 168 -4.94 -13.38 -12.61
CA VAL A 168 -4.82 -12.85 -11.26
C VAL A 168 -6.12 -13.09 -10.52
N ASP A 169 -6.00 -13.80 -9.40
CA ASP A 169 -7.10 -14.03 -8.47
C ASP A 169 -6.85 -13.24 -7.18
N VAL A 170 -7.90 -12.60 -6.68
CA VAL A 170 -7.89 -12.00 -5.34
C VAL A 170 -8.19 -13.13 -4.37
N VAL A 171 -7.24 -13.41 -3.48
CA VAL A 171 -7.32 -14.52 -2.53
C VAL A 171 -7.44 -14.00 -1.10
N THR A 172 -7.96 -14.84 -0.21
CA THR A 172 -7.95 -14.51 1.22
C THR A 172 -6.51 -14.48 1.72
N CYS A 173 -6.14 -13.39 2.40
CA CYS A 173 -4.84 -13.29 3.02
C CYS A 173 -4.68 -14.36 4.10
N PRO A 174 -3.56 -15.09 4.14
CA PRO A 174 -3.32 -16.06 5.20
C PRO A 174 -3.30 -15.34 6.56
N THR A 175 -4.13 -15.81 7.49
CA THR A 175 -4.05 -15.41 8.89
C THR A 175 -2.80 -16.05 9.48
N ARG A 176 -1.79 -15.26 9.79
CA ARG A 176 -0.62 -15.72 10.55
C ARG A 176 -1.00 -15.95 12.02
#